data_AF-A0A537LIW6-F1
#
_entry.id   AF-A0A537LIW6-F1
#
_cell.length_a   1.000
_cell.length_b   1.000
_cell.length_c   1.000
_cell.angle_alpha   90.00
_cell.angle_beta   90.00
_cell.angle_gamma   90.00
#
_symmetry.space_group_name_H-M   'P 1'
#
loop_
_entity.id
_entity.type
_entity.pdbx_description
1 polymer ?
#
loop_
_entity_poly.entity_id
_entity_poly.type
_entity_poly.pdbx_seq_one_letter_code
_entity_poly.pdbx_strand_id
1 'polypeptide(L)'
;MQRTPLVETQRAVPRDPSQGPRLKLFGGQGNPALAQEIAAGLDVPVSEMSIFRFADGEIGVRIEESVRGEDVFVIQPTSPPVNE
;
A
#
# COMPACT_ATOMS: atom_id res chain seq x y z
N MET A 1 -29.10 18.36 -8.25
CA MET A 1 -27.68 18.39 -8.69
C MET A 1 -26.86 18.46 -7.41
N GLN A 2 -25.99 17.54 -7.02
CA GLN A 2 -25.28 16.47 -7.72
C GLN A 2 -25.26 15.24 -6.80
N ARG A 3 -25.40 14.04 -7.38
CA ARG A 3 -25.32 12.77 -6.65
C ARG A 3 -23.84 12.48 -6.39
N THR A 4 -23.44 12.40 -5.13
CA THR A 4 -22.12 11.88 -4.75
C THR A 4 -22.00 10.43 -5.24
N PRO A 5 -20.96 10.04 -6.01
CA PRO A 5 -20.82 8.66 -6.41
C PRO A 5 -20.41 7.83 -5.19
N LEU A 6 -21.11 6.72 -4.98
CA LEU A 6 -20.70 5.69 -4.05
C LEU A 6 -19.45 5.04 -4.64
N VAL A 7 -18.31 5.19 -3.97
CA VAL A 7 -17.11 4.41 -4.27
C VAL A 7 -17.49 2.94 -4.06
N GLU A 8 -17.55 2.17 -5.14
CA GLU A 8 -17.70 0.72 -5.07
C GLU A 8 -16.49 0.16 -4.32
N THR A 9 -16.68 -0.17 -3.04
CA THR A 9 -15.77 -1.09 -2.34
C THR A 9 -15.75 -2.38 -3.15
N GLN A 10 -14.65 -2.60 -3.87
CA GLN A 10 -14.38 -3.87 -4.50
C GLN A 10 -14.44 -4.95 -3.41
N ARG A 11 -15.46 -5.81 -3.47
CA ARG A 11 -15.57 -6.95 -2.56
C ARG A 11 -14.36 -7.84 -2.79
N ALA A 12 -13.60 -8.11 -1.74
CA ALA A 12 -12.52 -9.07 -1.77
C ALA A 12 -13.06 -10.43 -2.25
N VAL A 13 -12.61 -10.89 -3.42
CA VAL A 13 -12.91 -12.23 -3.92
C VAL A 13 -12.20 -13.23 -2.98
N PRO A 14 -12.92 -14.19 -2.36
CA PRO A 14 -12.31 -15.20 -1.51
C PRO A 14 -11.21 -15.95 -2.27
N ARG A 15 -10.01 -16.04 -1.70
CA ARG A 15 -8.90 -16.72 -2.36
C ARG A 15 -9.15 -18.23 -2.44
N ASP A 16 -8.82 -18.79 -3.60
CA ASP A 16 -8.64 -20.22 -3.77
C ASP A 16 -7.34 -20.64 -3.05
N PRO A 17 -7.37 -21.56 -2.07
CA PRO A 17 -6.19 -22.01 -1.34
C PRO A 17 -5.16 -22.77 -2.20
N SER A 18 -5.48 -23.12 -3.45
CA SER A 18 -4.51 -23.70 -4.40
C SER A 18 -3.62 -22.66 -5.10
N GLN A 19 -3.98 -21.38 -5.06
CA GLN A 19 -3.16 -20.29 -5.61
C GLN A 19 -2.16 -19.79 -4.56
N GLY A 20 -0.89 -19.67 -4.97
CA GLY A 20 0.18 -19.14 -4.14
C GLY A 20 -0.09 -17.70 -3.65
N PRO A 21 0.71 -17.21 -2.70
CA PRO A 21 0.62 -15.83 -2.22
C PRO A 21 0.75 -14.85 -3.40
N ARG A 22 -0.09 -13.81 -3.43
CA ARG A 22 0.02 -12.72 -4.39
C ARG A 22 1.03 -11.70 -3.89
N LEU A 23 1.74 -11.09 -4.83
CA LEU A 23 2.66 -10.01 -4.53
C LEU A 23 1.89 -8.73 -4.12
N LYS A 24 2.27 -8.13 -2.99
CA LYS A 24 1.78 -6.84 -2.51
C LYS A 24 2.95 -5.90 -2.27
N LEU A 25 2.91 -4.73 -2.91
CA LEU A 25 3.96 -3.73 -2.88
C LEU A 25 3.49 -2.48 -2.14
N PHE A 26 4.16 -2.07 -1.09
CA PHE A 26 3.88 -0.82 -0.37
C PHE A 26 5.02 0.18 -0.54
N GLY A 27 4.70 1.44 -0.83
CA GLY A 27 5.70 2.51 -0.98
C GLY A 27 5.58 3.55 0.14
N GLY A 28 6.59 3.66 1.00
CA GLY A 28 6.64 4.67 2.05
C GLY A 28 6.89 6.09 1.51
N GLN A 29 6.91 7.08 2.40
CA GLN A 29 7.08 8.49 2.03
C GLN A 29 8.51 8.87 1.60
N GLY A 30 9.50 8.02 1.83
CA GLY A 30 10.90 8.30 1.51
C GLY A 30 11.16 8.44 0.01
N ASN A 31 10.46 7.66 -0.83
CA ASN A 31 10.48 7.83 -2.29
C ASN A 31 9.28 7.15 -2.98
N PRO A 32 8.12 7.83 -3.09
CA PRO A 32 6.95 7.27 -3.75
C PRO A 32 7.15 6.98 -5.25
N ALA A 33 7.99 7.78 -5.92
CA ALA A 33 8.25 7.62 -7.35
C ALA A 33 8.98 6.30 -7.64
N LEU A 34 10.00 5.96 -6.84
CA LEU A 34 10.71 4.68 -6.94
C LEU A 34 9.76 3.50 -6.73
N ALA A 35 8.84 3.60 -5.76
CA ALA A 35 7.87 2.55 -5.52
C ALA A 35 6.94 2.33 -6.74
N GLN A 36 6.54 3.41 -7.41
CA GLN A 36 5.75 3.35 -8.64
C GLN A 36 6.54 2.76 -9.81
N GLU A 37 7.82 3.12 -9.97
CA GLU A 37 8.68 2.56 -11.02
C GLU A 37 8.90 1.06 -10.86
N ILE A 38 9.14 0.60 -9.62
CA ILE A 38 9.28 -0.84 -9.31
C ILE A 38 7.96 -1.58 -9.57
N ALA A 39 6.83 -1.02 -9.12
CA ALA A 39 5.50 -1.54 -9.40
C ALA A 39 5.25 -1.70 -10.91
N ALA A 40 5.58 -0.67 -11.70
CA ALA A 40 5.45 -0.70 -13.15
C ALA A 40 6.34 -1.77 -13.80
N GLY A 41 7.58 -1.93 -13.32
CA GLY A 41 8.49 -2.98 -13.80
C GLY A 41 8.05 -4.41 -13.48
N LEU A 42 7.21 -4.58 -12.46
CA LEU A 42 6.67 -5.87 -12.02
C LEU A 42 5.23 -6.13 -12.49
N ASP A 43 4.62 -5.18 -13.21
CA ASP A 43 3.21 -5.18 -13.63
C ASP A 43 2.22 -5.43 -12.46
N VAL A 44 2.52 -4.83 -11.30
CA VAL A 44 1.65 -4.88 -10.11
C VAL A 44 1.35 -3.48 -9.62
N PRO A 45 0.15 -3.20 -9.09
CA PRO A 45 -0.15 -1.90 -8.50
C PRO A 45 0.56 -1.75 -7.14
N VAL A 46 0.87 -0.49 -6.78
CA VAL A 46 1.21 -0.15 -5.39
C VAL A 46 -0.06 -0.30 -4.55
N SER A 47 0.05 -1.04 -3.47
CA SER A 47 -1.02 -1.34 -2.52
C SER A 47 -1.41 -0.10 -1.71
N GLU A 48 -2.69 0.04 -1.41
CA GLU A 48 -3.23 1.26 -0.77
C GLU A 48 -2.90 1.29 0.72
N MET A 49 -2.29 2.38 1.17
CA MET A 49 -2.05 2.65 2.59
C MET A 49 -2.09 4.14 2.89
N SER A 50 -2.51 4.47 4.11
CA SER A 50 -2.49 5.82 4.66
C SER A 50 -1.34 5.96 5.65
N ILE A 51 -0.47 6.94 5.44
CA ILE A 51 0.57 7.35 6.39
C ILE A 51 0.19 8.72 6.94
N PHE A 52 0.14 8.86 8.26
CA PHE A 52 -0.22 10.10 8.93
C PHE A 52 0.65 10.31 10.16
N ARG A 53 0.74 11.56 10.62
CA ARG A 53 1.53 11.93 11.80
C ARG A 53 0.59 12.37 12.92
N PHE A 54 0.78 11.81 14.11
CA PHE A 54 0.04 12.20 15.31
C PHE A 54 0.57 13.52 15.88
N ALA A 55 -0.20 14.16 16.76
CA ALA A 55 0.14 15.47 17.32
C ALA A 55 1.41 15.45 18.22
N ASP A 56 1.76 14.28 18.75
CA ASP A 56 2.98 14.01 19.53
C ASP A 56 4.21 13.69 18.65
N GLY A 57 4.03 13.61 17.33
CA GLY A 57 5.09 13.33 16.37
C GLY A 57 5.23 11.87 15.95
N GLU A 58 4.47 10.94 16.57
CA GLU A 58 4.45 9.54 16.18
C GLU A 58 3.93 9.36 14.75
N ILE A 59 4.40 8.32 14.06
CA ILE A 59 3.97 7.98 12.70
C ILE A 59 2.96 6.84 12.77
N GLY A 60 1.75 7.09 12.26
CA GLY A 60 0.71 6.10 12.06
C GLY A 60 0.70 5.60 10.63
N VAL A 61 0.57 4.29 10.46
CA VAL A 61 0.38 3.64 9.15
C VAL A 61 -0.87 2.78 9.21
N ARG A 62 -1.76 2.92 8.23
CA ARG A 62 -2.97 2.11 8.07
C ARG A 62 -2.98 1.48 6.69
N ILE A 63 -3.03 0.15 6.64
CA ILE A 63 -3.20 -0.60 5.40
C ILE A 63 -4.69 -0.67 5.07
N GLU A 64 -5.09 -0.26 3.87
CA GLU A 64 -6.51 -0.15 3.50
C GLU A 64 -7.06 -1.47 2.90
N GLU A 65 -6.22 -2.50 2.79
CA GLU A 65 -6.57 -3.81 2.25
C GLU A 65 -5.99 -4.99 3.05
N SER A 66 -6.56 -6.18 2.86
CA SER A 66 -6.08 -7.39 3.54
C SER A 66 -4.78 -7.90 2.90
N VAL A 67 -3.73 -7.99 3.72
CA VAL A 67 -2.41 -8.58 3.35
C VAL A 67 -2.24 -10.03 3.82
N ARG A 68 -3.28 -10.64 4.41
CA ARG A 68 -3.18 -11.98 4.99
C ARG A 68 -2.81 -13.02 3.94
N GLY A 69 -1.69 -13.71 4.19
CA GLY A 69 -1.19 -14.80 3.35
C GLY A 69 -0.67 -14.34 1.98
N GLU A 70 -0.44 -13.04 1.81
CA GLU A 70 0.17 -12.45 0.61
C GLU A 70 1.67 -12.22 0.86
N ASP A 71 2.45 -12.15 -0.21
CA ASP A 71 3.88 -11.83 -0.14
C ASP A 71 4.06 -10.32 -0.18
N VAL A 72 4.47 -9.74 0.94
CA VAL A 72 4.48 -8.29 1.15
C VAL A 72 5.89 -7.73 1.08
N PHE A 73 6.07 -6.72 0.25
CA PHE A 73 7.32 -5.97 0.10
C PHE A 73 7.08 -4.49 0.38
N VAL A 74 7.97 -3.88 1.16
CA VAL A 74 7.92 -2.45 1.51
C VAL A 74 9.13 -1.75 0.92
N ILE A 75 8.87 -0.71 0.13
CA ILE A 75 9.89 0.15 -0.47
C ILE A 75 9.94 1.43 0.36
N GLN A 76 11.00 1.57 1.15
CA GLN A 76 11.26 2.76 1.96
C GLN A 76 12.77 3.01 1.98
N PRO A 77 13.27 3.88 1.10
CA PRO A 77 14.64 4.33 1.19
C PRO A 77 14.86 5.07 2.51
N THR A 78 15.95 4.74 3.21
CA THR A 78 16.35 5.39 4.46
C THR A 78 17.25 6.59 4.20
N SER A 79 16.97 7.36 3.15
CA SER A 79 17.65 8.63 2.88
C SER A 79 17.30 9.67 3.96
N PRO A 80 18.11 10.72 4.17
CA PRO A 80 17.79 11.78 5.12
C PRO A 80 16.41 12.39 4.84
N PRO A 81 15.54 12.59 5.87
CA PRO A 81 15.73 12.27 7.28
C PRO A 81 15.54 10.77 7.60
N VAL A 82 16.61 10.12 8.07
CA VAL A 82 16.69 8.65 8.22
C VAL A 82 15.72 8.06 9.26
N ASN A 83 15.32 8.87 10.23
CA ASN A 83 14.49 8.44 11.36
C ASN A 83 12.99 8.71 11.15
N GLU A 84 12.59 9.12 9.94
CA GLU A 84 11.20 9.42 9.57
C GLU A 84 10.61 8.41 8.58
#